data_AF-A0A1P8JTR8-F1
#
_entry.id   AF-A0A1P8JTR8-F1
#
_cell.length_a   1.000
_cell.length_b   1.000
_cell.length_c   1.000
_cell.angle_alpha   90.00
_cell.angle_beta   90.00
_cell.angle_gamma   90.00
#
_symmetry.space_group_name_H-M   'P 1'
#
loop_
_entity.id
_entity.type
_entity.pdbx_description
1 polymer ?
#
loop_
_entity_poly.entity_id
_entity_poly.type
_entity_poly.pdbx_seq_one_letter_code
_entity_poly.pdbx_strand_id
1 'polypeptide(L)'
;MDPITIGLALASQFAPQLIKYFSNSDTAATVAGQVIDIAKTVTGKGTPDEAATALQADPTLALQFKTAVLASETDLEKAYLADRADARARDVDLAKLGRRNVRADIMVFLDVVGLIACLVVLIFYKEKIPGEAVGLISTIAATFGLCLRDAHQYEFGSSRSSANKDLTITNLTR
;
A
#
# COMPACT_ATOMS: atom_id res chain seq x y z
N MET A 1 1.00 9.57 22.76
CA MET A 1 1.50 9.53 21.37
C MET A 1 0.33 9.61 20.41
N ASP A 2 0.53 10.02 19.16
CA ASP A 2 -0.54 9.95 18.14
C ASP A 2 -0.96 8.47 17.94
N PRO A 3 -2.27 8.15 17.84
CA PRO A 3 -2.75 6.80 17.58
C PRO A 3 -2.08 6.10 16.39
N ILE A 4 -1.70 6.83 15.33
CA ILE A 4 -0.96 6.26 14.20
C ILE A 4 0.44 5.80 14.63
N THR A 5 1.14 6.58 15.44
CA THR A 5 2.47 6.23 15.96
C THR A 5 2.41 5.00 16.87
N ILE A 6 1.39 4.92 17.73
CA ILE A 6 1.20 3.77 18.63
C ILE A 6 0.84 2.52 17.83
N GLY A 7 -0.10 2.63 16.89
CA GLY A 7 -0.50 1.55 16.00
C GLY A 7 0.66 1.02 15.16
N LEU A 8 1.51 1.91 14.65
CA LEU A 8 2.70 1.53 13.88
C LEU A 8 3.75 0.83 14.76
N ALA A 9 3.96 1.29 15.99
CA ALA A 9 4.87 0.64 16.94
C ALA A 9 4.39 -0.79 17.26
N LEU A 10 3.11 -0.97 17.56
CA LEU A 10 2.51 -2.29 17.80
C LEU A 10 2.59 -3.20 16.55
N ALA A 11 2.28 -2.65 15.38
CA ALA A 11 2.39 -3.39 14.12
C ALA A 11 3.85 -3.80 13.84
N SER A 12 4.82 -2.91 14.02
CA SER A 12 6.23 -3.24 13.77
C SER A 12 6.78 -4.37 14.66
N GLN A 13 6.36 -4.44 15.91
CA GLN A 13 6.84 -5.46 16.86
C GLN A 13 6.08 -6.79 16.74
N PHE A 14 4.78 -6.74 16.49
CA PHE A 14 3.92 -7.92 16.63
C PHE A 14 3.22 -8.33 15.34
N ALA A 15 2.99 -7.42 14.39
CA ALA A 15 2.27 -7.69 13.14
C ALA A 15 2.89 -6.95 11.94
N PRO A 16 4.15 -7.27 11.56
CA PRO A 16 4.89 -6.52 10.55
C PRO A 16 4.21 -6.52 9.17
N GLN A 17 3.35 -7.50 8.89
CA GLN A 17 2.59 -7.57 7.65
C GLN A 17 1.56 -6.44 7.49
N LEU A 18 1.14 -5.80 8.59
CA LEU A 18 0.22 -4.66 8.54
C LEU A 18 0.92 -3.35 8.13
N ILE A 19 2.27 -3.27 8.19
CA ILE A 19 3.03 -2.06 7.88
C ILE A 19 2.71 -1.53 6.47
N LYS A 20 2.42 -2.43 5.52
CA LYS A 20 2.03 -2.05 4.14
C LYS A 20 0.77 -1.18 4.07
N TYR A 21 -0.10 -1.23 5.08
CA TYR A 21 -1.32 -0.41 5.12
C TYR A 21 -1.12 0.94 5.82
N PHE A 22 0.03 1.17 6.46
CA PHE A 22 0.40 2.45 7.06
C PHE A 22 1.05 3.43 6.07
N SER A 23 1.46 2.98 4.88
CA SER A 23 2.06 3.84 3.86
C SER A 23 1.05 4.72 3.12
N ASN A 24 -0.25 4.40 3.19
CA ASN A 24 -1.33 5.20 2.64
C ASN A 24 -2.02 5.97 3.77
N SER A 25 -2.11 7.30 3.65
CA SER A 25 -2.68 8.18 4.70
C SER A 25 -4.10 7.78 5.10
N ASP A 26 -4.90 7.36 4.13
CA ASP A 26 -6.34 7.13 4.31
C ASP A 26 -6.62 5.80 5.03
N THR A 27 -5.76 4.80 4.84
CA THR A 27 -5.88 3.50 5.51
C THR A 27 -5.09 3.46 6.82
N ALA A 28 -4.06 4.29 6.97
CA ALA A 28 -3.18 4.28 8.15
C ALA A 28 -3.94 4.56 9.45
N ALA A 29 -4.86 5.54 9.45
CA ALA A 29 -5.65 5.85 10.65
C ALA A 29 -6.59 4.70 11.04
N THR A 30 -7.26 4.10 10.05
CA THR A 30 -8.20 2.99 10.27
C THR A 30 -7.47 1.74 10.78
N VAL A 31 -6.33 1.40 10.18
CA VAL A 31 -5.52 0.24 10.58
C VAL A 31 -4.91 0.49 11.96
N ALA A 32 -4.41 1.70 12.24
CA ALA A 32 -3.92 2.06 13.57
C ALA A 32 -4.99 1.91 14.65
N GLY A 33 -6.22 2.39 14.36
CA GLY A 33 -7.37 2.23 15.25
C GLY A 33 -7.68 0.76 15.55
N GLN A 34 -7.77 -0.08 14.51
CA GLN A 34 -8.04 -1.50 14.67
C GLN A 34 -6.93 -2.24 15.45
N VAL A 35 -5.66 -1.95 15.18
CA VAL A 35 -4.52 -2.52 15.92
C VAL A 35 -4.60 -2.14 17.40
N ILE A 36 -4.94 -0.89 17.70
CA ILE A 36 -5.12 -0.41 19.09
C ILE A 36 -6.32 -1.10 19.75
N ASP A 37 -7.44 -1.25 19.04
CA ASP A 37 -8.65 -1.86 19.59
C ASP A 37 -8.44 -3.35 19.89
N ILE A 38 -7.72 -4.08 19.02
CA ILE A 38 -7.32 -5.47 19.27
C ILE A 38 -6.39 -5.52 20.49
N ALA A 39 -5.43 -4.60 20.62
CA ALA A 39 -4.53 -4.55 21.76
C ALA A 39 -5.28 -4.31 23.09
N LYS A 40 -6.25 -3.39 23.10
CA LYS A 40 -7.11 -3.14 24.27
C LYS A 40 -7.97 -4.35 24.61
N THR A 41 -8.52 -5.03 23.60
CA THR A 41 -9.37 -6.21 23.78
C THR A 41 -8.60 -7.39 24.39
N VAL A 42 -7.37 -7.64 23.90
CA VAL A 42 -6.53 -8.74 24.38
C VAL A 42 -5.95 -8.46 25.76
N THR A 43 -5.59 -7.20 26.05
CA THR A 43 -4.96 -6.83 27.34
C THR A 43 -5.96 -6.44 28.42
N GLY A 44 -7.21 -6.15 28.06
CA GLY A 44 -8.23 -5.60 28.97
C GLY A 44 -7.89 -4.20 29.48
N LYS A 45 -6.91 -3.50 28.88
CA LYS A 45 -6.48 -2.16 29.28
C LYS A 45 -7.18 -1.08 28.46
N GLY A 46 -7.57 0.01 29.11
CA GLY A 46 -8.33 1.10 28.47
C GLY A 46 -7.46 2.04 27.64
N THR A 47 -6.17 2.17 27.96
CA THR A 47 -5.25 3.08 27.29
C THR A 47 -4.32 2.33 26.33
N PRO A 48 -4.05 2.88 25.12
CA PRO A 48 -3.17 2.24 24.14
C PRO A 48 -1.74 2.02 24.66
N ASP A 49 -1.22 2.94 25.47
CA ASP A 49 0.13 2.87 26.03
C ASP A 49 0.27 1.77 27.09
N GLU A 50 -0.76 1.55 27.93
CA GLU A 50 -0.79 0.44 28.89
C GLU A 50 -0.93 -0.92 28.18
N ALA A 51 -1.72 -0.98 27.10
CA ALA A 51 -1.86 -2.18 26.29
C ALA A 51 -0.52 -2.56 25.62
N ALA A 52 0.20 -1.59 25.06
CA ALA A 52 1.53 -1.82 24.49
C ALA A 52 2.54 -2.34 25.52
N THR A 53 2.53 -1.76 26.72
CA THR A 53 3.41 -2.18 27.82
C THR A 53 3.08 -3.59 28.30
N ALA A 54 1.79 -3.92 28.41
CA ALA A 54 1.34 -5.27 28.81
C ALA A 54 1.71 -6.34 27.77
N LEU A 55 1.61 -6.01 26.48
CA LEU A 55 2.03 -6.91 25.38
C LEU A 55 3.54 -7.13 25.35
N GLN A 56 4.35 -6.15 25.77
CA GLN A 56 5.80 -6.32 25.89
C GLN A 56 6.20 -7.13 27.13
N ALA A 57 5.44 -7.00 28.22
CA ALA A 57 5.71 -7.69 29.47
C ALA A 57 5.27 -9.16 29.48
N ASP A 58 4.21 -9.51 28.73
CA ASP A 58 3.65 -10.87 28.70
C ASP A 58 3.72 -11.50 27.30
N PRO A 59 4.61 -12.49 27.08
CA PRO A 59 4.73 -13.22 25.83
C PRO A 59 3.44 -13.95 25.40
N THR A 60 2.58 -14.34 26.35
CA THR A 60 1.33 -15.04 26.03
C THR A 60 0.27 -14.09 25.49
N LEU A 61 0.16 -12.89 26.07
CA LEU A 61 -0.70 -11.82 25.53
C LEU A 61 -0.21 -11.37 24.15
N ALA A 62 1.11 -11.31 23.93
CA ALA A 62 1.68 -11.02 22.62
C ALA A 62 1.28 -12.05 21.55
N LEU A 63 1.22 -13.34 21.89
CA LEU A 63 0.75 -14.39 20.99
C LEU A 63 -0.75 -14.28 20.71
N GLN A 64 -1.56 -14.01 21.74
CA GLN A 64 -3.01 -13.80 21.57
C GLN A 64 -3.30 -12.59 20.68
N PHE A 65 -2.55 -11.51 20.86
CA PHE A 65 -2.61 -10.34 20.00
C PHE A 65 -2.26 -10.67 18.55
N LYS A 66 -1.16 -11.40 18.32
CA LYS A 66 -0.80 -11.88 16.98
C LYS A 66 -1.92 -12.68 16.32
N THR A 67 -2.54 -13.61 17.05
CA THR A 67 -3.64 -14.41 16.51
C THR A 67 -4.89 -13.58 16.20
N ALA A 68 -5.23 -12.60 17.05
CA ALA A 68 -6.38 -11.73 16.85
C ALA A 68 -6.15 -10.75 15.68
N VAL A 69 -4.92 -10.28 15.50
CA VAL A 69 -4.52 -9.47 14.35
C VAL A 69 -4.61 -10.29 13.06
N LEU A 70 -4.12 -11.53 13.03
CA LEU A 70 -4.22 -12.40 11.85
C LEU A 70 -5.69 -12.68 11.46
N ALA A 71 -6.58 -12.85 12.44
CA ALA A 71 -8.01 -13.01 12.18
C ALA A 71 -8.62 -11.76 11.54
N SER A 72 -8.23 -10.57 12.02
CA SER A 72 -8.74 -9.28 11.52
C SER A 72 -8.07 -8.84 10.21
N GLU A 73 -6.86 -9.33 9.92
CA GLU A 73 -6.13 -9.03 8.68
C GLU A 73 -6.91 -9.46 7.44
N THR A 74 -7.68 -10.54 7.55
CA THR A 74 -8.54 -11.02 6.46
C THR A 74 -9.58 -9.96 6.06
N ASP A 75 -10.15 -9.25 7.04
CA ASP A 75 -11.17 -8.24 6.76
C ASP A 75 -10.56 -6.94 6.22
N LEU A 76 -9.36 -6.57 6.69
CA LEU A 76 -8.57 -5.49 6.09
C LEU A 76 -8.19 -5.80 4.64
N GLU A 77 -7.74 -7.02 4.36
CA GLU A 77 -7.40 -7.43 3.00
C GLU A 77 -8.65 -7.46 2.11
N LYS A 78 -9.80 -7.93 2.60
CA LYS A 78 -11.07 -7.84 1.87
C LYS A 78 -11.47 -6.40 1.56
N ALA A 79 -11.37 -5.48 2.52
CA ALA A 79 -11.70 -4.07 2.31
C ALA A 79 -10.78 -3.44 1.24
N TYR A 80 -9.48 -3.73 1.30
CA TYR A 80 -8.52 -3.27 0.29
C TYR A 80 -8.79 -3.87 -1.10
N LEU A 81 -9.18 -5.14 -1.16
CA LEU A 81 -9.56 -5.80 -2.41
C LEU A 81 -10.88 -5.26 -2.98
N ALA A 82 -11.84 -4.91 -2.11
CA ALA A 82 -13.12 -4.32 -2.49
C ALA A 82 -12.94 -2.95 -3.15
N ASP A 83 -12.09 -2.08 -2.58
CA ASP A 83 -11.78 -0.77 -3.16
C ASP A 83 -11.17 -0.89 -4.57
N ARG A 84 -10.27 -1.87 -4.77
CA ARG A 84 -9.75 -2.20 -6.10
C ARG A 84 -10.82 -2.78 -7.04
N ALA A 85 -11.78 -3.52 -6.52
CA ALA A 85 -12.88 -4.08 -7.31
C ALA A 85 -13.84 -2.99 -7.78
N ASP A 86 -14.16 -2.01 -6.92
CA ASP A 86 -15.01 -0.87 -7.25
C ASP A 86 -14.41 -0.01 -8.36
N ALA A 87 -13.09 0.22 -8.32
CA ALA A 87 -12.39 0.94 -9.39
C ALA A 87 -12.57 0.27 -10.77
N ARG A 88 -12.55 -1.06 -10.82
CA ARG A 88 -12.76 -1.85 -12.05
C ARG A 88 -14.22 -1.98 -12.43
N ALA A 89 -15.13 -2.04 -11.46
CA ALA A 89 -16.56 -2.02 -11.72
C ALA A 89 -16.96 -0.74 -12.46
N ARG A 90 -16.37 0.41 -12.07
CA ARG A 90 -16.53 1.67 -12.78
C ARG A 90 -16.06 1.61 -14.23
N ASP A 91 -14.92 0.98 -14.52
CA ASP A 91 -14.42 0.81 -15.89
C ASP A 91 -15.34 -0.07 -16.73
N VAL A 92 -15.85 -1.16 -16.13
CA VAL A 92 -16.85 -2.02 -16.76
C VAL A 92 -18.15 -1.26 -17.06
N ASP A 93 -18.62 -0.42 -16.14
CA ASP A 93 -19.84 0.35 -16.35
C ASP A 93 -19.66 1.45 -17.40
N LEU A 94 -18.49 2.09 -17.44
CA LEU A 94 -18.15 3.02 -18.52
C LEU A 94 -18.09 2.30 -19.88
N ALA A 95 -17.50 1.11 -19.94
CA ALA A 95 -17.46 0.30 -21.16
C ALA A 95 -18.86 -0.14 -21.60
N LYS A 96 -19.75 -0.55 -20.69
CA LYS A 96 -21.17 -0.84 -20.98
C LYS A 96 -21.91 0.37 -21.53
N LEU A 97 -21.57 1.57 -21.04
CA LEU A 97 -22.10 2.84 -21.54
C LEU A 97 -21.43 3.32 -22.85
N GLY A 98 -20.49 2.55 -23.40
CA GLY A 98 -19.74 2.91 -24.61
C GLY A 98 -18.78 4.08 -24.42
N ARG A 99 -18.47 4.46 -23.17
CA ARG A 99 -17.58 5.57 -22.83
C ARG A 99 -16.21 5.04 -22.40
N ARG A 100 -15.15 5.74 -22.80
CA ARG A 100 -13.78 5.43 -22.39
C ARG A 100 -13.35 6.33 -21.25
N ASN A 101 -12.44 5.83 -20.41
CA ASN A 101 -11.87 6.59 -19.31
C ASN A 101 -10.75 7.53 -19.80
N VAL A 102 -11.11 8.50 -20.62
CA VAL A 102 -10.18 9.44 -21.29
C VAL A 102 -9.30 10.18 -20.28
N ARG A 103 -9.78 10.42 -19.05
CA ARG A 103 -9.00 11.03 -17.98
C ARG A 103 -7.79 10.19 -17.58
N ALA A 104 -7.95 8.87 -17.48
CA ALA A 104 -6.87 7.95 -17.15
C ALA A 104 -5.89 7.81 -18.33
N ASP A 105 -6.42 7.72 -19.56
CA ASP A 105 -5.61 7.64 -20.78
C ASP A 105 -4.70 8.87 -20.94
N ILE A 106 -5.24 10.08 -20.73
CA ILE A 106 -4.48 11.34 -20.79
C ILE A 106 -3.40 11.38 -19.70
N MET A 107 -3.73 10.95 -18.47
CA MET A 107 -2.78 10.94 -17.36
C MET A 107 -1.57 10.06 -17.67
N VAL A 108 -1.79 8.80 -18.07
CA VAL A 108 -0.70 7.87 -18.41
C VAL A 108 0.11 8.39 -19.61
N PHE A 109 -0.55 8.95 -20.61
CA PHE A 109 0.13 9.54 -21.76
C PHE A 109 1.07 10.69 -21.34
N LEU A 110 0.60 11.60 -20.48
CA LEU A 110 1.41 12.71 -19.98
C LEU A 110 2.59 12.23 -19.12
N ASP A 111 2.40 11.19 -18.31
CA ASP A 111 3.49 10.60 -17.52
C ASP A 111 4.59 9.99 -18.41
N VAL A 112 4.20 9.28 -19.48
CA VAL A 112 5.16 8.74 -20.47
C VAL A 112 5.90 9.87 -21.17
N VAL A 113 5.19 10.88 -21.66
CA VAL A 113 5.79 12.02 -22.35
C VAL A 113 6.73 12.80 -21.42
N GLY A 114 6.32 13.04 -20.17
CA GLY A 114 7.13 13.71 -19.15
C GLY A 114 8.40 12.94 -18.81
N LEU A 115 8.31 11.62 -18.67
CA LEU A 115 9.47 10.76 -18.45
C LEU A 115 10.44 10.82 -19.63
N ILE A 116 9.94 10.68 -20.86
CA ILE A 116 10.77 10.75 -22.08
C ILE A 116 11.46 12.11 -22.16
N ALA A 117 10.75 13.21 -21.90
CA ALA A 117 11.34 14.54 -21.90
C ALA A 117 12.49 14.67 -20.90
N CYS A 118 12.31 14.17 -19.67
CA CYS A 118 13.38 14.17 -18.66
C CYS A 118 14.59 13.35 -19.13
N LEU A 119 14.37 12.17 -19.69
CA LEU A 119 15.46 11.31 -20.20
C LEU A 119 16.19 11.95 -21.38
N VAL A 120 15.47 12.57 -22.32
CA VAL A 120 16.08 13.29 -23.45
C VAL A 120 16.98 14.43 -22.96
N VAL A 121 16.51 15.22 -21.99
CA VAL A 121 17.33 16.29 -21.40
C VAL A 121 18.58 15.72 -20.73
N LEU A 122 18.45 14.65 -19.95
CA LEU A 122 19.59 14.01 -19.28
C LEU A 122 20.57 13.37 -20.27
N ILE A 123 20.11 12.80 -21.38
CA ILE A 123 20.98 12.17 -22.38
C ILE A 123 21.77 13.23 -23.16
N PHE A 124 21.11 14.29 -23.63
CA PHE A 124 21.72 15.25 -24.56
C PHE A 124 22.33 16.48 -23.89
N TYR A 125 21.91 16.81 -22.67
CA TYR A 125 22.26 18.09 -22.03
C TYR A 125 22.89 17.96 -20.64
N LYS A 126 23.07 16.75 -20.07
CA LYS A 126 23.66 16.57 -18.73
C LYS A 126 25.02 17.26 -18.53
N GLU A 127 25.83 17.38 -19.58
CA GLU A 127 27.16 18.01 -19.52
C GLU A 127 27.09 19.53 -19.58
N LYS A 128 25.96 20.09 -20.02
CA LYS A 128 25.71 21.53 -20.20
C LYS A 128 24.90 22.14 -19.07
N ILE A 129 24.38 21.32 -18.15
CA ILE A 129 23.55 21.74 -17.02
C ILE A 129 24.27 21.45 -15.71
N PRO A 130 24.07 22.30 -14.68
CA PRO A 130 24.71 22.10 -13.38
C PRO A 130 24.24 20.79 -12.73
N GLY A 131 25.10 20.16 -11.93
CA GLY A 131 24.84 18.85 -11.32
C GLY A 131 23.60 18.83 -10.44
N GLU A 132 23.26 19.96 -9.82
CA GLU A 132 22.04 20.16 -9.04
C GLU A 132 20.79 20.00 -9.91
N ALA A 133 20.81 20.55 -11.13
CA ALA A 133 19.70 20.41 -12.08
C ALA A 133 19.58 18.97 -12.58
N VAL A 134 20.70 18.28 -12.84
CA VAL A 134 20.72 16.85 -13.17
C VAL A 134 20.07 16.03 -12.06
N GLY A 135 20.40 16.34 -10.80
CA GLY A 135 19.81 15.69 -9.61
C GLY A 135 18.29 15.87 -9.56
N LEU A 136 17.82 17.11 -9.68
CA LEU A 136 16.37 17.42 -9.67
C LEU A 136 15.62 16.72 -10.81
N ILE A 137 16.15 16.78 -12.03
CA ILE A 137 15.52 16.13 -13.20
C ILE A 137 15.49 14.61 -13.01
N SER A 138 16.53 14.02 -12.41
CA SER A 138 16.57 12.58 -12.12
C SER A 138 15.51 12.17 -11.10
N THR A 139 15.28 12.97 -10.06
CA THR A 139 14.20 12.73 -9.09
C THR A 139 12.83 12.82 -9.75
N ILE A 140 12.60 13.84 -10.60
CA ILE A 140 11.34 13.99 -11.35
C ILE A 140 11.11 12.80 -12.28
N ALA A 141 12.15 12.36 -13.01
CA ALA A 141 12.09 11.18 -13.86
C ALA A 141 11.72 9.93 -13.05
N ALA A 142 12.31 9.77 -11.86
CA ALA A 142 11.97 8.65 -10.97
C ALA A 142 10.50 8.69 -10.54
N THR A 143 9.95 9.88 -10.21
CA THR A 143 8.53 10.04 -9.87
C THR A 143 7.62 9.63 -11.02
N PHE A 144 7.88 10.08 -12.25
CA PHE A 144 7.10 9.60 -13.41
C PHE A 144 7.22 8.08 -13.59
N GLY A 145 8.39 7.50 -13.37
CA GLY A 145 8.58 6.05 -13.39
C GLY A 145 7.77 5.31 -12.32
N LEU A 146 7.55 5.90 -11.15
CA LEU A 146 6.66 5.35 -10.11
C LEU A 146 5.19 5.42 -10.55
N CYS A 147 4.74 6.56 -11.10
CA CYS A 147 3.37 6.69 -11.59
C CYS A 147 3.05 5.67 -12.69
N LEU A 148 3.98 5.43 -13.62
CA LEU A 148 3.82 4.39 -14.66
C LEU A 148 3.80 2.97 -14.07
N ARG A 149 4.57 2.70 -13.01
CA ARG A 149 4.52 1.42 -12.30
C ARG A 149 3.14 1.20 -11.69
N ASP A 150 2.54 2.22 -11.10
CA ASP A 150 1.22 2.13 -10.48
C ASP A 150 0.13 1.86 -11.54
N ALA A 151 0.21 2.50 -12.71
CA ALA A 151 -0.66 2.18 -13.85
C ALA A 151 -0.51 0.72 -14.31
N HIS A 152 0.73 0.21 -14.40
CA HIS A 152 0.96 -1.21 -14.70
C HIS A 152 0.42 -2.15 -13.61
N GLN A 153 0.51 -1.77 -12.33
CA GLN A 153 -0.05 -2.55 -11.24
C GLN A 153 -1.58 -2.58 -11.28
N TYR A 154 -2.22 -1.50 -11.72
CA TYR A 154 -3.68 -1.46 -11.90
C TYR A 154 -4.14 -2.49 -12.94
N GLU A 155 -3.50 -2.48 -14.11
CA GLU A 155 -3.85 -3.34 -15.26
C GLU A 155 -3.46 -4.82 -15.05
N PHE A 156 -2.25 -5.07 -14.53
CA PHE A 156 -1.69 -6.43 -14.48
C PHE A 156 -1.59 -7.02 -13.06
N GLY A 157 -1.77 -6.21 -12.03
CA GLY A 157 -1.45 -6.58 -10.65
C GLY A 157 -2.40 -7.60 -10.02
N SER A 158 -3.69 -7.64 -10.38
CA SER A 158 -4.59 -8.70 -9.88
C SER A 158 -4.31 -10.04 -10.55
N SER A 159 -4.11 -10.05 -11.87
CA SER A 159 -3.93 -11.29 -12.63
C SER A 159 -2.64 -12.01 -12.23
N ARG A 160 -1.56 -11.26 -11.97
CA ARG A 160 -0.29 -11.81 -11.45
C ARG A 160 -0.37 -12.20 -9.97
N SER A 161 -1.06 -11.42 -9.14
CA SER A 161 -1.21 -11.75 -7.72
C SER A 161 -2.05 -13.00 -7.51
N SER A 162 -3.15 -13.16 -8.26
CA SER A 162 -3.97 -14.38 -8.25
C SER A 162 -3.18 -15.59 -8.75
N ALA A 163 -2.44 -15.46 -9.86
CA ALA A 163 -1.59 -16.55 -10.34
C ALA A 163 -0.51 -16.96 -9.32
N ASN A 164 0.10 -16.00 -8.61
CA ASN A 164 1.06 -16.31 -7.54
C ASN A 164 0.38 -16.95 -6.31
N LYS A 165 -0.84 -16.53 -5.95
CA LYS A 165 -1.63 -17.17 -4.89
C LYS A 165 -1.97 -18.62 -5.27
N ASP A 166 -2.41 -18.85 -6.50
CA ASP A 166 -2.73 -20.19 -7.02
C ASP A 166 -1.49 -21.11 -7.06
N LEU A 167 -0.33 -20.58 -7.46
CA LEU A 167 0.95 -21.30 -7.42
C LEU A 167 1.37 -21.65 -5.98
N THR A 168 1.18 -20.73 -5.05
CA THR A 168 1.50 -20.95 -3.62
C THR A 168 0.58 -22.01 -3.02
N ILE A 169 -0.72 -21.95 -3.30
CA ILE A 169 -1.70 -22.96 -2.88
C ILE A 169 -1.33 -24.32 -3.48
N THR A 170 -1.00 -24.37 -4.77
CA THR A 170 -0.58 -25.60 -5.45
C THR A 170 0.66 -26.22 -4.82
N ASN A 171 1.64 -25.40 -4.42
CA ASN A 171 2.87 -25.87 -3.75
C ASN A 171 2.65 -26.31 -2.30
N LEU A 172 1.66 -25.75 -1.59
CA LEU A 172 1.31 -26.14 -0.22
C LEU A 172 0.41 -27.37 -0.17
N THR A 173 -0.28 -27.69 -1.26
CA THR A 173 -1.20 -28.86 -1.37
C THR A 173 -0.49 -30.09 -1.95
N ARG A 174 0.83 -30.04 -2.12
CA ARG A 174 1.68 -31.10 -2.66
C ARG A 174 2.64 -31.62 -1.60
#